data_AF-A0AAE1PKJ3-F1
#
_entry.id   AF-A0AAE1PKJ3-F1
#
_cell.length_a   1.000
_cell.length_b   1.000
_cell.length_c   1.000
_cell.angle_alpha   90.00
_cell.angle_beta   90.00
_cell.angle_gamma   90.00
#
_symmetry.space_group_name_H-M   'P 1'
#
loop_
_entity.id
_entity.type
_entity.pdbx_description
1 polymer ?
#
loop_
_entity_poly.entity_id
_entity_poly.type
_entity_poly.pdbx_seq_one_letter_code
_entity_poly.pdbx_strand_id
1 'polypeptide(L)'
;MALVIGPMVTGVAAGAIGMAIYGLAVYRRRRALTRRSRNRNARRYNRRYYRSTSEDTPALERVMEGIRKQDVSGCGLRLVCELASRTHQDLAMEEWAILDLVGNGVKGGDGDGDGALQQYKTARGVGEKGGNCGTSFPYCPLTGTQLMHSIMAYLP
;
A
#
# COMPACT_ATOMS: atom_id res chain seq x y z
N MET A 1 67.03 -21.26 55.34
CA MET A 1 67.94 -22.30 54.81
C MET A 1 67.66 -22.45 53.32
N ALA A 2 68.73 -22.43 52.50
CA ALA A 2 68.85 -22.70 51.06
C ALA A 2 68.06 -21.76 50.09
N LEU A 3 68.68 -20.93 49.23
CA LEU A 3 69.49 -21.20 48.01
C LEU A 3 68.78 -22.21 47.08
N VAL A 4 68.62 -22.04 45.76
CA VAL A 4 69.64 -21.97 44.69
C VAL A 4 68.93 -21.46 43.39
N ILE A 5 69.38 -20.38 42.74
CA ILE A 5 70.07 -20.32 41.42
C ILE A 5 69.57 -21.33 40.36
N GLY A 6 69.00 -20.86 39.25
CA GLY A 6 69.62 -21.08 37.94
C GLY A 6 68.64 -21.32 36.77
N PRO A 7 69.08 -21.09 35.51
CA PRO A 7 68.27 -20.66 34.36
C PRO A 7 67.97 -21.79 33.37
N MET A 8 67.13 -21.55 32.34
CA MET A 8 67.43 -21.94 30.94
C MET A 8 66.36 -21.50 29.92
N VAL A 9 66.79 -20.55 29.09
CA VAL A 9 66.62 -20.32 27.64
C VAL A 9 65.61 -21.15 26.81
N THR A 10 65.08 -20.42 25.81
CA THR A 10 64.68 -20.80 24.43
C THR A 10 63.21 -21.11 24.17
N GLY A 11 62.66 -20.39 23.18
CA GLY A 11 61.40 -20.74 22.54
C GLY A 11 60.71 -19.54 21.88
N VAL A 12 61.30 -19.00 20.82
CA VAL A 12 60.61 -18.05 19.93
C VAL A 12 59.46 -18.80 19.27
N ALA A 13 58.22 -18.56 19.72
CA ALA A 13 57.02 -18.99 19.02
C ALA A 13 56.36 -17.76 18.41
N ALA A 14 56.65 -17.55 17.13
CA ALA A 14 55.97 -16.62 16.25
C ALA A 14 54.46 -16.88 16.32
N GLY A 15 53.71 -15.91 16.81
CA GLY A 15 52.25 -15.91 16.82
C GLY A 15 51.75 -14.59 16.28
N ALA A 16 51.66 -14.48 14.96
CA ALA A 16 50.85 -13.45 14.32
C ALA A 16 49.39 -13.68 14.72
N ILE A 17 48.95 -13.08 15.83
CA ILE A 17 47.54 -13.09 16.21
C ILE A 17 46.83 -12.14 15.27
N GLY A 18 46.12 -12.78 14.35
CA GLY A 18 45.41 -12.17 13.24
C GLY A 18 44.50 -11.02 13.64
N MET A 19 44.54 -10.00 12.79
CA MET A 19 43.46 -9.05 12.55
C MET A 19 42.14 -9.81 12.31
N ALA A 20 41.35 -10.01 13.37
CA ALA A 20 40.02 -10.61 13.30
C ALA A 20 38.96 -9.64 13.83
N ILE A 21 38.83 -8.44 13.25
CA ILE A 21 37.68 -7.56 13.52
C ILE A 21 37.33 -6.62 12.34
N TYR A 22 37.21 -7.15 11.12
CA TYR A 22 36.59 -6.40 10.02
C TYR A 22 35.58 -7.21 9.19
N GLY A 23 35.00 -8.27 9.76
CA GLY A 23 34.15 -9.21 9.01
C GLY A 23 32.63 -9.06 9.17
N LEU A 24 32.11 -8.44 10.23
CA LEU A 24 30.67 -8.54 10.56
C LEU A 24 29.79 -7.36 10.11
N ALA A 25 30.37 -6.20 9.84
CA ALA A 25 29.59 -5.03 9.40
C ALA A 25 29.20 -5.07 7.90
N VAL A 26 29.98 -5.77 7.06
CA VAL A 26 29.79 -5.77 5.60
C VAL A 26 28.78 -6.82 5.14
N TYR A 27 28.66 -7.96 5.82
CA TYR A 27 27.76 -9.05 5.40
C TYR A 27 26.27 -8.72 5.63
N ARG A 28 25.94 -7.97 6.69
CA ARG A 28 24.56 -7.50 6.93
C ARG A 28 24.13 -6.37 5.98
N ARG A 29 25.07 -5.57 5.48
CA ARG A 29 24.79 -4.48 4.52
C ARG A 29 24.39 -5.00 3.14
N ARG A 30 24.96 -6.11 2.66
CA ARG A 30 24.62 -6.63 1.31
C ARG A 30 23.18 -7.16 1.21
N ARG A 31 22.62 -7.77 2.25
CA ARG A 31 21.20 -8.21 2.28
C ARG A 31 20.21 -7.06 2.46
N ALA A 32 20.61 -5.97 3.13
CA ALA A 32 19.77 -4.79 3.26
C ALA A 32 19.65 -4.01 1.94
N LEU A 33 20.70 -4.00 1.12
CA LEU A 33 20.72 -3.27 -0.16
C LEU A 33 19.89 -3.95 -1.26
N THR A 34 19.84 -5.28 -1.31
CA THR A 34 19.01 -6.02 -2.28
C THR A 34 17.51 -5.91 -1.96
N ARG A 35 17.11 -5.92 -0.67
CA ARG A 35 15.71 -5.67 -0.27
C ARG A 35 15.26 -4.23 -0.54
N ARG A 36 16.15 -3.23 -0.39
CA ARG A 36 15.86 -1.82 -0.68
C ARG A 36 15.73 -1.49 -2.17
N SER A 37 16.23 -2.36 -3.05
CA SER A 37 16.18 -2.18 -4.50
C SER A 37 14.85 -2.65 -5.09
N ARG A 38 14.37 -3.85 -4.69
CA ARG A 38 13.06 -4.37 -5.15
C ARG A 38 11.90 -3.45 -4.76
N ASN A 39 11.95 -2.87 -3.56
CA ASN A 39 10.89 -1.98 -3.07
C ASN A 39 10.87 -0.59 -3.75
N ARG A 40 12.00 -0.16 -4.35
CA ARG A 40 12.06 1.09 -5.12
C ARG A 40 11.49 0.95 -6.53
N ASN A 41 11.63 -0.22 -7.15
CA ASN A 41 11.03 -0.49 -8.45
C ASN A 41 9.51 -0.67 -8.37
N ALA A 42 8.98 -1.32 -7.32
CA ALA A 42 7.53 -1.37 -7.08
C ALA A 42 6.92 0.03 -6.95
N ARG A 43 7.58 0.93 -6.21
CA ARG A 43 7.17 2.34 -6.11
C ARG A 43 7.25 3.11 -7.43
N ARG A 44 8.19 2.77 -8.31
CA ARG A 44 8.35 3.41 -9.63
C ARG A 44 7.31 2.96 -10.64
N TYR A 45 6.93 1.68 -10.63
CA TYR A 45 5.86 1.16 -11.47
C TYR A 45 4.50 1.77 -11.05
N ASN A 46 4.20 1.77 -9.75
CA ASN A 46 3.00 2.44 -9.23
C ASN A 46 2.95 3.93 -9.60
N ARG A 47 4.06 4.65 -9.54
CA ARG A 47 4.06 6.08 -9.88
C ARG A 47 3.87 6.37 -11.37
N ARG A 48 4.22 5.44 -12.26
CA ARG A 48 4.11 5.63 -13.72
C ARG A 48 2.70 5.26 -14.23
N TYR A 49 2.05 4.27 -13.60
CA TYR A 49 0.64 3.96 -13.83
C TYR A 49 -0.30 5.02 -13.23
N TYR A 50 0.02 5.55 -12.05
CA TYR A 50 -0.77 6.58 -11.37
C TYR A 50 -0.71 7.99 -12.03
N ARG A 51 0.19 8.22 -12.99
CA ARG A 51 0.33 9.51 -13.69
C ARG A 51 -0.52 9.59 -14.97
N SER A 52 -1.04 8.47 -15.49
CA SER A 52 -1.89 8.50 -16.68
C SER A 52 -3.36 8.79 -16.39
N THR A 53 -3.83 8.70 -15.14
CA THR A 53 -5.23 9.00 -14.78
C THR A 53 -5.46 10.44 -14.32
N SER A 54 -4.39 11.22 -14.09
CA SER A 54 -4.48 12.60 -13.61
C SER A 54 -4.74 13.64 -14.71
N GLU A 55 -4.62 13.29 -15.99
CA GLU A 55 -4.84 14.21 -17.12
C GLU A 55 -6.29 14.15 -17.67
N ASP A 56 -7.12 13.21 -17.20
CA ASP A 56 -8.52 13.01 -17.66
C ASP A 56 -9.59 13.51 -16.67
N THR A 57 -9.24 14.42 -15.75
CA THR A 57 -10.17 14.86 -14.68
C THR A 57 -11.54 15.35 -15.17
N PRO A 58 -11.70 16.15 -16.25
CA PRO A 58 -13.03 16.60 -16.67
C PRO A 58 -13.85 15.52 -17.40
N ALA A 59 -13.19 14.60 -18.11
CA ALA A 59 -13.87 13.50 -18.79
C ALA A 59 -14.32 12.44 -17.77
N LEU A 60 -13.43 12.09 -16.84
CA LEU A 60 -13.71 11.20 -15.74
C LEU A 60 -14.83 11.76 -14.85
N GLU A 61 -14.80 13.04 -14.51
CA GLU A 61 -15.87 13.69 -13.74
C GLU A 61 -17.24 13.49 -14.40
N ARG A 62 -17.35 13.70 -15.72
CA ARG A 62 -18.61 13.50 -16.45
C ARG A 62 -19.09 12.06 -16.41
N VAL A 63 -18.17 11.10 -16.51
CA VAL A 63 -18.52 9.67 -16.39
C VAL A 63 -19.02 9.36 -14.97
N MET A 64 -18.30 9.82 -13.95
CA MET A 64 -18.67 9.62 -12.55
C MET A 64 -20.00 10.30 -12.21
N GLU A 65 -20.25 11.48 -12.76
CA GLU A 65 -21.53 12.19 -12.67
C GLU A 65 -22.66 11.38 -13.33
N GLY A 66 -22.40 10.79 -14.49
CA GLY A 66 -23.33 9.88 -15.16
C GLY A 66 -23.70 8.68 -14.30
N ILE A 67 -22.70 8.03 -13.70
CA ILE A 67 -22.91 6.91 -12.77
C ILE A 67 -23.70 7.39 -11.55
N ARG A 68 -23.32 8.53 -10.96
CA ARG A 68 -23.98 9.07 -9.77
C ARG A 68 -25.45 9.39 -9.99
N LYS A 69 -25.82 9.89 -11.17
CA LYS A 69 -27.21 10.15 -11.56
C LYS A 69 -28.04 8.87 -11.70
N GLN A 70 -27.44 7.79 -12.17
CA GLN A 70 -28.11 6.49 -12.29
C GLN A 70 -28.20 5.77 -10.93
N ASP A 71 -27.20 5.97 -10.07
CA ASP A 71 -27.14 5.41 -8.73
C ASP A 71 -27.89 6.28 -7.71
N VAL A 72 -29.21 6.32 -7.83
CA VAL A 72 -30.09 7.08 -6.93
C VAL A 72 -29.96 6.58 -5.48
N SER A 73 -29.72 5.29 -5.29
CA SER A 73 -29.54 4.63 -3.99
C SER A 73 -28.18 4.88 -3.33
N GLY A 74 -27.19 5.43 -4.05
CA GLY A 74 -25.83 5.61 -3.53
C GLY A 74 -25.05 4.29 -3.32
N CYS A 75 -25.44 3.22 -4.01
CA CYS A 75 -24.78 1.92 -3.94
C CYS A 75 -23.35 1.94 -4.46
N GLY A 76 -23.04 2.74 -5.47
CA GLY A 76 -21.67 2.94 -5.96
C GLY A 76 -20.76 3.53 -4.89
N LEU A 77 -21.25 4.52 -4.14
CA LEU A 77 -20.51 5.13 -3.02
C LEU A 77 -20.28 4.10 -1.91
N ARG A 78 -21.32 3.34 -1.56
CA ARG A 78 -21.21 2.25 -0.58
C ARG A 78 -20.20 1.20 -1.00
N LEU A 79 -20.24 0.78 -2.26
CA LEU A 79 -19.28 -0.18 -2.83
C LEU A 79 -17.85 0.32 -2.67
N VAL A 80 -17.56 1.55 -3.09
CA VAL A 80 -16.21 2.12 -3.00
C VAL A 80 -15.73 2.20 -1.55
N CYS A 81 -16.62 2.58 -0.62
CA CYS A 81 -16.29 2.58 0.81
C CYS A 81 -15.95 1.18 1.32
N GLU A 82 -16.78 0.16 1.02
CA GLU A 82 -16.57 -1.20 1.51
C GLU A 82 -15.36 -1.89 0.85
N LEU A 83 -15.06 -1.57 -0.41
CA LEU A 83 -13.82 -2.03 -1.05
C LEU A 83 -12.60 -1.39 -0.39
N ALA A 84 -12.68 -0.10 -0.05
CA ALA A 84 -11.58 0.64 0.54
C ALA A 84 -11.28 0.26 2.01
N SER A 85 -12.22 -0.39 2.70
CA SER A 85 -12.00 -0.92 4.05
C SER A 85 -11.31 -2.29 4.05
N ARG A 86 -11.23 -2.97 2.90
CA ARG A 86 -10.55 -4.26 2.73
C ARG A 86 -9.07 -4.06 2.44
N THR A 87 -8.25 -5.07 2.75
CA THR A 87 -6.83 -5.01 2.42
C THR A 87 -6.61 -5.30 0.94
N HIS A 88 -5.56 -4.70 0.35
CA HIS A 88 -5.18 -4.94 -1.05
C HIS A 88 -5.00 -6.42 -1.43
N GLN A 89 -4.70 -7.30 -0.47
CA GLN A 89 -4.50 -8.73 -0.71
C GLN A 89 -5.82 -9.49 -0.83
N ASP A 90 -6.89 -8.93 -0.28
CA ASP A 90 -8.22 -9.54 -0.27
C ASP A 90 -9.08 -9.08 -1.45
N LEU A 91 -8.61 -8.10 -2.22
CA LEU A 91 -9.34 -7.51 -3.34
C LEU A 91 -9.05 -8.26 -4.64
N ALA A 92 -10.11 -8.58 -5.38
CA ALA A 92 -9.99 -9.05 -6.76
C ALA A 92 -9.41 -7.95 -7.67
N MET A 93 -8.91 -8.33 -8.85
CA MET A 93 -8.28 -7.37 -9.78
C MET A 93 -9.25 -6.28 -10.21
N GLU A 94 -10.51 -6.65 -10.41
CA GLU A 94 -11.60 -5.78 -10.84
C GLU A 94 -12.02 -4.83 -9.72
N GLU A 95 -12.08 -5.33 -8.48
CA GLU A 95 -12.34 -4.50 -7.30
C GLU A 95 -11.23 -3.45 -7.10
N TRP A 96 -9.98 -3.84 -7.38
CA TRP A 96 -8.86 -2.92 -7.36
C TRP A 96 -8.94 -1.87 -8.47
N ALA A 97 -9.33 -2.27 -9.67
CA ALA A 97 -9.52 -1.35 -10.79
C ALA A 97 -10.56 -0.26 -10.49
N ILE A 98 -11.64 -0.61 -9.76
CA ILE A 98 -12.64 0.37 -9.29
C ILE A 98 -11.99 1.40 -8.35
N LEU A 99 -11.20 0.95 -7.37
CA LEU A 99 -10.50 1.86 -6.46
C LEU A 99 -9.47 2.73 -7.20
N ASP A 100 -8.78 2.16 -8.18
CA ASP A 100 -7.80 2.88 -9.00
C ASP A 100 -8.47 3.96 -9.86
N LEU A 101 -9.64 3.68 -10.44
CA LEU A 101 -10.45 4.65 -11.20
C LEU A 101 -10.83 5.88 -10.34
N VAL A 102 -11.22 5.66 -9.08
CA VAL A 102 -11.54 6.75 -8.14
C VAL A 102 -10.29 7.53 -7.73
N GLY A 103 -9.13 6.86 -7.71
CA GLY A 103 -7.89 7.39 -7.14
C GLY A 103 -7.93 7.45 -5.61
N ASN A 104 -6.88 8.01 -5.02
CA ASN A 104 -6.73 8.07 -3.55
C ASN A 104 -7.91 8.78 -2.86
N GLY A 105 -8.23 8.32 -1.65
CA GLY A 105 -9.20 8.99 -0.78
C GLY A 105 -8.78 10.43 -0.43
N VAL A 106 -9.76 11.26 -0.12
CA VAL A 106 -9.59 12.67 0.26
C VAL A 106 -8.73 12.73 1.53
N LYS A 107 -7.58 13.40 1.46
CA LYS A 107 -6.78 13.73 2.65
C LYS A 107 -7.30 15.02 3.23
N GLY A 108 -7.28 15.16 4.56
CA GLY A 108 -7.75 16.39 5.22
C GLY A 108 -7.09 17.63 4.58
N GLY A 109 -7.90 18.52 4.01
CA GLY A 109 -7.46 19.69 3.25
C GLY A 109 -7.78 19.65 1.74
N ASP A 110 -8.08 18.48 1.17
CA ASP A 110 -8.67 18.36 -0.16
C ASP A 110 -10.16 18.74 -0.03
N GLY A 111 -10.53 19.93 -0.51
CA GLY A 111 -11.81 20.57 -0.22
C GLY A 111 -13.06 19.71 -0.48
N ASP A 112 -14.15 20.05 0.21
CA ASP A 112 -15.51 19.56 -0.03
C ASP A 112 -15.99 20.02 -1.42
N GLY A 113 -15.45 19.40 -2.47
CA GLY A 113 -15.93 19.58 -3.83
C GLY A 113 -17.27 18.87 -4.01
N ASP A 114 -18.21 19.52 -4.67
CA ASP A 114 -19.56 18.99 -4.94
C ASP A 114 -19.58 17.93 -6.07
N GLY A 115 -18.45 17.74 -6.77
CA GLY A 115 -18.33 16.81 -7.88
C GLY A 115 -18.54 15.34 -7.48
N ALA A 116 -19.17 14.57 -8.36
CA ALA A 116 -19.36 13.13 -8.19
C ALA A 116 -18.05 12.39 -7.89
N LEU A 117 -16.95 12.69 -8.61
CA LEU A 117 -15.66 12.05 -8.33
C LEU A 117 -15.18 12.32 -6.90
N GLN A 118 -15.41 13.54 -6.40
CA GLN A 118 -15.05 13.91 -5.04
C GLN A 118 -15.89 13.14 -4.01
N GLN A 119 -17.20 12.97 -4.27
CA GLN A 119 -18.06 12.13 -3.42
C GLN A 119 -17.53 10.69 -3.34
N TYR A 120 -17.08 10.12 -4.46
CA TYR A 120 -16.46 8.78 -4.48
C TYR A 120 -15.13 8.73 -3.72
N LYS A 121 -14.27 9.75 -3.85
CA LYS A 121 -13.03 9.83 -3.06
C LYS A 121 -13.30 9.97 -1.57
N THR A 122 -14.35 10.70 -1.19
CA THR A 122 -14.78 10.83 0.21
C THR A 122 -15.25 9.46 0.73
N ALA A 123 -16.07 8.75 -0.03
CA ALA A 123 -16.51 7.39 0.31
C ALA A 123 -15.32 6.44 0.49
N ARG A 124 -14.35 6.47 -0.42
CA ARG A 124 -13.09 5.72 -0.29
C ARG A 124 -12.35 6.09 0.99
N GLY A 125 -12.22 7.37 1.29
CA GLY A 125 -11.54 7.85 2.50
C GLY A 125 -12.22 7.42 3.81
N VAL A 126 -13.55 7.24 3.81
CA VAL A 126 -14.28 6.65 4.94
C VAL A 126 -13.89 5.18 5.13
N GLY A 127 -13.87 4.41 4.04
CA GLY A 127 -13.47 3.00 4.06
C GLY A 127 -12.03 2.79 4.52
N GLU A 128 -11.09 3.58 3.98
CA GLU A 128 -9.67 3.52 4.34
C GLU A 128 -9.41 3.82 5.84
N LYS A 129 -10.29 4.60 6.48
CA LYS A 129 -10.25 4.89 7.92
C LYS A 129 -10.91 3.82 8.79
N GLY A 130 -11.48 2.77 8.18
CA GLY A 130 -12.26 1.76 8.88
C GLY A 130 -13.64 2.26 9.34
N GLY A 131 -14.20 3.27 8.66
CA GLY A 131 -15.54 3.80 8.95
C GLY A 131 -16.64 2.79 8.60
N ASN A 132 -17.81 2.97 9.21
CA ASN A 132 -18.96 2.11 8.93
C ASN A 132 -19.71 2.58 7.67
N CYS A 133 -19.35 1.97 6.53
CA CYS A 133 -19.92 2.27 5.22
C CYS A 133 -21.45 2.11 5.14
N GLY A 134 -22.03 1.17 5.90
CA GLY A 134 -23.49 0.99 5.95
C GLY A 134 -24.20 2.17 6.62
N THR A 135 -23.57 2.79 7.63
CA THR A 135 -24.10 4.01 8.25
C THR A 135 -23.86 5.26 7.42
N SER A 136 -22.74 5.32 6.68
CA SER A 136 -22.43 6.45 5.79
C SER A 136 -23.28 6.45 4.52
N PHE A 137 -23.70 5.27 4.04
CA PHE A 137 -24.50 5.10 2.82
C PHE A 137 -25.72 4.19 3.06
N PRO A 138 -26.69 4.62 3.88
CA PRO A 138 -27.77 3.77 4.39
C PRO A 138 -28.85 3.44 3.35
N TYR A 139 -28.94 4.20 2.25
CA TYR A 139 -29.96 4.03 1.22
C TYR A 139 -29.69 2.85 0.28
N CYS A 140 -28.46 2.34 0.24
CA CYS A 140 -28.15 1.18 -0.57
C CYS A 140 -28.55 -0.10 0.18
N PRO A 141 -29.44 -0.95 -0.38
CA PRO A 141 -29.87 -2.18 0.28
C PRO A 141 -28.83 -3.31 0.20
N LEU A 142 -27.85 -3.19 -0.69
CA LEU A 142 -26.85 -4.22 -0.96
C LEU A 142 -25.52 -3.91 -0.27
N THR A 143 -24.79 -4.96 0.11
CA THR A 143 -23.38 -4.86 0.50
C THR A 143 -22.49 -4.78 -0.75
N GLY A 144 -21.27 -4.31 -0.59
CA GLY A 144 -20.25 -4.24 -1.63
C GLY A 144 -19.96 -5.60 -2.26
N THR A 145 -19.95 -6.67 -1.47
CA THR A 145 -19.82 -8.05 -1.99
C THR A 145 -21.00 -8.46 -2.88
N GLN A 146 -22.23 -8.13 -2.49
CA GLN A 146 -23.44 -8.41 -3.27
C GLN A 146 -23.49 -7.57 -4.56
N LEU A 147 -23.04 -6.33 -4.49
CA LEU A 147 -22.92 -5.44 -5.65
C LEU A 147 -21.90 -5.99 -6.65
N MET A 148 -20.71 -6.36 -6.21
CA MET A 148 -19.68 -6.93 -7.09
C MET A 148 -20.15 -8.24 -7.74
N HIS A 149 -20.80 -9.12 -6.97
CA HIS A 149 -21.36 -10.36 -7.51
C HIS A 149 -22.40 -10.08 -8.61
N SER A 150 -23.26 -9.08 -8.38
CA SER A 150 -24.26 -8.67 -9.38
C SER A 150 -23.61 -8.11 -10.64
N ILE A 151 -22.62 -7.23 -10.51
CA ILE A 151 -21.90 -6.64 -11.66
C ILE A 151 -21.22 -7.73 -12.49
N MET A 152 -20.54 -8.67 -11.85
CA MET A 152 -19.82 -9.76 -12.53
C MET A 152 -20.78 -10.78 -13.17
N ALA A 153 -21.99 -10.95 -12.64
CA ALA A 153 -22.99 -11.80 -13.27
C ALA A 153 -23.52 -11.24 -14.60
N TYR A 154 -23.46 -9.92 -14.80
CA TYR A 154 -23.94 -9.25 -16.02
C TYR A 154 -22.84 -8.96 -17.06
N LEU A 155 -21.56 -9.11 -16.69
CA LEU A 155 -20.41 -8.91 -17.58
C LEU A 155 -19.72 -10.27 -17.84
N PRO A 156 -20.18 -11.05 -18.85
CA PRO A 156 -19.54 -12.31 -19.23
C PRO A 156 -18.17 -12.12 -19.88
#